data_AF-A0A068RT08-F1
#
_entry.id   AF-A0A068RT08-F1
#
_cell.length_a   1.000
_cell.length_b   1.000
_cell.length_c   1.000
_cell.angle_alpha   90.00
_cell.angle_beta   90.00
_cell.angle_gamma   90.00
#
_symmetry.space_group_name_H-M   'P 1'
#
loop_
_entity.id
_entity.type
_entity.pdbx_description
1 polymer ?
#
loop_
_entity_poly.entity_id
_entity_poly.type
_entity_poly.pdbx_seq_one_letter_code
_entity_poly.pdbx_strand_id
1 'polypeptide(L)'
;MAYQDQEEIEFRQEVERVKQWWASPRFRLVKRPYTAEQIVSKRGTMPTNYRSNEMAKKLWGILQNNKRTGQTSHTFGALDPVQVTQMAPHLDTVYVSGWQCSSTASTSNEPGPDLADYPMDTVPNKVEHLFFAQLFHDRLFA
;
A
#
# COMPACT_ATOMS: atom_id res chain seq x y z
N MET A 1 39.18 -8.29 6.91
CA MET A 1 39.31 -7.00 6.23
C MET A 1 38.47 -6.98 4.95
N ALA A 2 38.67 -7.88 3.97
CA ALA A 2 37.90 -7.90 2.71
C ALA A 2 36.36 -7.96 2.84
N TYR A 3 35.80 -8.55 3.90
CA TYR A 3 34.34 -8.63 4.11
C TYR A 3 33.74 -7.32 4.60
N GLN A 4 34.42 -6.59 5.50
CA GLN A 4 33.98 -5.27 5.98
C GLN A 4 33.96 -4.24 4.85
N ASP A 5 34.91 -4.34 3.91
CA ASP A 5 34.94 -3.48 2.72
C ASP A 5 33.75 -3.76 1.79
N GLN A 6 33.33 -5.03 1.65
CA GLN A 6 32.21 -5.44 0.81
C GLN A 6 30.85 -4.96 1.38
N GLU A 7 30.62 -5.11 2.68
CA GLU A 7 29.40 -4.63 3.35
C GLU A 7 29.22 -3.11 3.16
N GLU A 8 30.30 -2.35 3.29
CA GLU A 8 30.26 -0.90 3.09
C GLU A 8 29.95 -0.51 1.64
N ILE A 9 30.51 -1.25 0.67
CA ILE A 9 30.21 -1.06 -0.76
C ILE A 9 28.72 -1.32 -1.03
N GLU A 10 28.17 -2.42 -0.53
CA GLU A 10 26.76 -2.79 -0.71
C GLU A 10 25.82 -1.76 -0.09
N PHE A 11 26.14 -1.30 1.13
CA PHE A 11 25.40 -0.23 1.78
C PHE A 11 25.40 1.06 0.94
N ARG A 12 26.57 1.51 0.48
CA ARG A 12 26.69 2.73 -0.35
C ARG A 12 25.93 2.60 -1.66
N GLN A 13 25.99 1.44 -2.32
CA GLN A 13 25.22 1.17 -3.53
C GLN A 13 23.72 1.24 -3.27
N GLU A 14 23.25 0.69 -2.15
CA GLU A 14 21.83 0.74 -1.81
C GLU A 14 21.34 2.14 -1.45
N VAL A 15 22.16 2.91 -0.73
CA VAL A 15 21.89 4.34 -0.47
C VAL A 15 21.71 5.09 -1.79
N GLU A 16 22.58 4.85 -2.76
CA GLU A 16 22.48 5.51 -4.07
C GLU A 16 21.22 5.09 -4.84
N ARG A 17 20.86 3.80 -4.82
CA ARG A 17 19.58 3.33 -5.38
C ARG A 17 18.37 4.03 -4.75
N VAL A 18 18.39 4.24 -3.42
CA VAL A 18 17.30 4.95 -2.72
C VAL A 18 17.26 6.43 -3.11
N LYS A 19 18.41 7.10 -3.22
CA LYS A 19 18.49 8.49 -3.68
C LYS A 19 17.93 8.65 -5.10
N GLN A 20 18.32 7.78 -6.02
CA GLN A 20 17.81 7.76 -7.39
C GLN A 20 16.29 7.51 -7.44
N TRP A 21 15.80 6.55 -6.64
CA TRP A 21 14.37 6.30 -6.51
C TRP A 21 13.60 7.51 -5.97
N TRP A 22 14.14 8.20 -4.97
CA TRP A 22 13.54 9.41 -4.40
C TRP A 22 13.56 10.61 -5.34
N ALA A 23 14.51 10.67 -6.28
CA ALA A 23 14.56 11.70 -7.32
C ALA A 23 13.47 11.52 -8.40
N SER A 24 12.75 10.38 -8.41
CA SER A 24 11.68 10.15 -9.39
C SER A 24 10.51 11.15 -9.24
N PRO A 25 9.75 11.43 -10.32
CA PRO A 25 8.61 12.36 -10.29
C PRO A 25 7.56 12.02 -9.22
N ARG A 26 7.47 10.75 -8.82
CA ARG A 26 6.56 10.24 -7.78
C ARG A 26 6.69 10.97 -6.44
N PHE A 27 7.89 11.46 -6.10
CA PHE A 27 8.19 12.05 -4.81
C PHE A 27 8.49 13.55 -4.87
N ARG A 28 8.23 14.22 -6.00
CA ARG A 28 8.51 15.66 -6.19
C ARG A 28 7.94 16.56 -5.09
N LEU A 29 6.80 16.18 -4.50
CA LEU A 29 6.12 16.95 -3.46
C LEU A 29 6.32 16.38 -2.04
N VAL A 30 7.17 15.36 -1.87
CA VAL A 30 7.37 14.66 -0.60
C VAL A 30 8.63 15.19 0.09
N LYS A 31 8.46 15.90 1.20
CA LYS A 31 9.57 16.32 2.08
C LYS A 31 9.85 15.22 3.11
N ARG A 32 11.10 14.75 3.19
CA ARG A 32 11.56 13.75 4.17
C ARG A 32 12.47 14.42 5.20
N PRO A 33 12.17 14.37 6.51
CA PRO A 33 13.05 14.87 7.57
C PRO A 33 14.13 13.85 7.97
N TYR A 34 14.51 12.95 7.05
CA TYR A 34 15.48 11.88 7.24
C TYR A 34 16.18 11.57 5.92
N THR A 35 17.36 10.94 5.99
CA THR A 35 18.21 10.67 4.82
C THR A 35 18.05 9.25 4.28
N ALA A 36 18.58 9.01 3.08
CA ALA A 36 18.59 7.68 2.46
C ALA A 36 19.45 6.71 3.29
N GLU A 37 20.57 7.18 3.83
CA GLU A 37 21.47 6.44 4.72
C GLU A 37 20.74 5.97 5.98
N GLN A 38 19.96 6.86 6.61
CA GLN A 38 19.16 6.49 7.78
C GLN A 38 18.14 5.39 7.45
N ILE A 39 17.52 5.44 6.27
CA ILE A 39 16.56 4.41 5.84
C ILE A 39 17.25 3.08 5.51
N VAL A 40 18.34 3.10 4.74
CA VAL A 40 19.08 1.88 4.36
C VAL A 40 19.68 1.22 5.60
N SER A 41 20.13 1.99 6.59
CA SER A 41 20.65 1.44 7.86
C SER A 41 19.64 0.64 8.69
N LYS A 42 18.35 0.66 8.31
CA LYS A 42 17.26 -0.08 8.98
C LYS A 42 16.76 -1.25 8.14
N ARG A 43 17.31 -1.45 6.93
CA ARG A 43 17.01 -2.60 6.08
C ARG A 43 17.85 -3.79 6.52
N GLY A 44 17.27 -4.97 6.35
CA GLY A 44 18.02 -6.22 6.40
C GLY A 44 18.66 -6.53 5.04
N THR A 45 19.45 -7.59 4.99
CA THR A 45 20.15 -8.06 3.79
C THR A 45 19.22 -8.79 2.79
N MET A 46 18.03 -9.19 3.23
CA MET A 46 17.04 -9.89 2.40
C MET A 46 15.90 -8.95 1.99
N PRO A 47 15.89 -8.45 0.74
CA PRO A 47 14.84 -7.53 0.30
C PRO A 47 13.50 -8.24 0.17
N THR A 48 12.42 -7.59 0.63
CA THR A 48 11.04 -8.06 0.47
C THR A 48 10.33 -7.23 -0.60
N ASN A 49 9.70 -7.91 -1.57
CA ASN A 49 8.89 -7.28 -2.60
C ASN A 49 7.40 -7.45 -2.28
N TYR A 50 6.72 -6.35 -1.99
CA TYR A 50 5.30 -6.36 -1.67
C TYR A 50 4.44 -6.12 -2.92
N ARG A 51 3.43 -6.98 -3.13
CA ARG A 51 2.45 -6.84 -4.23
C ARG A 51 1.68 -5.51 -4.18
N SER A 52 1.51 -4.96 -2.97
CA SER A 52 0.89 -3.65 -2.75
C SER A 52 1.65 -2.50 -3.45
N ASN A 53 2.96 -2.65 -3.71
CA ASN A 53 3.73 -1.65 -4.46
C ASN A 53 3.23 -1.52 -5.91
N GLU A 54 2.83 -2.62 -6.55
CA GLU A 54 2.26 -2.56 -7.91
C GLU A 54 0.90 -1.88 -7.91
N MET A 55 0.08 -2.14 -6.88
CA MET A 55 -1.20 -1.43 -6.70
C MET A 55 -0.99 0.07 -6.42
N ALA A 56 0.04 0.43 -5.65
CA ALA A 56 0.39 1.83 -5.38
C ALA A 56 0.85 2.58 -6.65
N LYS A 57 1.60 1.92 -7.54
CA LYS A 57 1.98 2.46 -8.85
C LYS A 57 0.74 2.65 -9.74
N LYS A 58 -0.16 1.66 -9.78
CA LYS A 58 -1.44 1.73 -10.52
C LYS A 58 -2.29 2.91 -10.03
N LEU A 59 -2.48 3.03 -8.72
CA LEU A 59 -3.24 4.14 -8.11
C LEU A 59 -2.60 5.49 -8.42
N TRP A 60 -1.28 5.62 -8.32
CA TRP A 60 -0.58 6.84 -8.69
C TRP A 60 -0.85 7.24 -10.15
N GLY A 61 -0.85 6.28 -11.07
CA GLY A 61 -1.19 6.50 -12.47
C GLY A 61 -2.61 7.02 -12.66
N ILE A 62 -3.60 6.40 -12.01
CA ILE A 62 -5.01 6.82 -12.05
C ILE A 62 -5.13 8.28 -11.57
N LEU A 63 -4.59 8.59 -10.38
CA LEU A 63 -4.71 9.93 -9.79
C LEU A 63 -4.00 11.01 -10.62
N GLN A 64 -2.84 10.69 -11.19
CA GLN A 64 -2.11 11.62 -12.07
C GLN A 64 -2.85 11.86 -13.39
N ASN A 65 -3.49 10.82 -13.95
CA ASN A 65 -4.33 10.96 -15.13
C ASN A 65 -5.54 11.85 -14.83
N ASN A 66 -6.26 11.58 -13.75
CA ASN A 66 -7.42 12.36 -13.30
C ASN A 66 -7.06 13.84 -13.09
N LYS A 67 -5.91 14.10 -12.45
CA LYS A 67 -5.38 15.47 -12.30
C LYS A 67 -5.13 16.15 -13.65
N ARG A 68 -4.61 15.43 -14.65
CA ARG A 68 -4.31 15.96 -15.98
C ARG A 68 -5.56 16.21 -16.80
N THR A 69 -6.58 15.36 -16.69
CA THR A 69 -7.82 15.45 -17.47
C THR A 69 -8.92 16.25 -16.78
N GLY A 70 -8.74 16.63 -15.51
CA GLY A 70 -9.78 17.27 -14.70
C GLY A 70 -10.91 16.31 -14.29
N GLN A 71 -10.67 15.00 -14.39
CA GLN A 71 -11.61 13.95 -14.00
C GLN A 71 -11.40 13.53 -12.54
N THR A 72 -12.27 12.66 -12.04
CA THR A 72 -12.19 12.09 -10.69
C THR A 72 -12.49 10.60 -10.73
N SER A 73 -11.87 9.85 -9.82
CA SER A 73 -12.21 8.47 -9.50
C SER A 73 -13.07 8.48 -8.25
N HIS A 74 -14.22 7.80 -8.31
CA HIS A 74 -15.15 7.69 -7.20
C HIS A 74 -15.23 6.24 -6.75
N THR A 75 -15.41 6.03 -5.45
CA THR A 75 -15.64 4.71 -4.86
C THR A 75 -16.38 4.87 -3.53
N PHE A 76 -16.69 3.76 -2.88
CA PHE A 76 -17.28 3.73 -1.55
C PHE A 76 -16.68 2.57 -0.74
N GLY A 77 -17.05 2.49 0.54
CA GLY A 77 -16.52 1.50 1.48
C GLY A 77 -17.01 0.08 1.19
N ALA A 78 -16.08 -0.82 0.86
CA ALA A 78 -16.36 -2.23 0.62
C ALA A 78 -16.36 -3.03 1.94
N LEU A 79 -17.45 -3.75 2.19
CA LEU A 79 -17.65 -4.58 3.38
C LEU A 79 -16.99 -5.97 3.23
N ASP A 80 -17.12 -6.60 2.06
CA ASP A 80 -16.78 -8.01 1.87
C ASP A 80 -16.33 -8.34 0.42
N PRO A 81 -15.84 -9.58 0.19
CA PRO A 81 -15.44 -10.05 -1.14
C PRO A 81 -16.56 -10.06 -2.19
N VAL A 82 -17.81 -10.31 -1.80
CA VAL A 82 -18.92 -10.28 -2.77
C VAL A 82 -19.06 -8.87 -3.31
N GLN A 83 -19.09 -7.87 -2.42
CA GLN A 83 -19.19 -6.47 -2.80
C GLN A 83 -17.99 -6.03 -3.64
N VAL A 84 -16.75 -6.40 -3.28
CA VAL A 84 -15.57 -5.99 -4.07
C VAL A 84 -15.61 -6.54 -5.50
N THR A 85 -16.15 -7.74 -5.72
CA THR A 85 -16.30 -8.33 -7.07
C THR A 85 -17.35 -7.61 -7.90
N GLN A 86 -18.43 -7.12 -7.29
CA GLN A 86 -19.46 -6.34 -7.98
C GLN A 86 -19.05 -4.89 -8.21
N MET A 87 -18.14 -4.35 -7.39
CA MET A 87 -17.58 -3.01 -7.57
C MET A 87 -16.60 -2.95 -8.74
N ALA A 88 -15.74 -3.97 -8.90
CA ALA A 88 -14.62 -3.96 -9.84
C ALA A 88 -14.97 -3.67 -11.33
N PRO A 89 -16.13 -4.10 -11.87
CA PRO A 89 -16.53 -3.76 -13.24
C PRO A 89 -16.88 -2.28 -13.45
N HIS A 90 -17.16 -1.53 -12.38
CA HIS A 90 -17.71 -0.18 -12.46
C HIS A 90 -16.82 0.88 -11.81
N LEU A 91 -15.97 0.48 -10.86
CA LEU A 91 -15.14 1.37 -10.05
C LEU A 91 -13.67 0.97 -10.19
N ASP A 92 -12.79 1.95 -10.36
CA ASP A 92 -11.35 1.76 -10.55
C ASP A 92 -10.56 1.71 -9.23
N THR A 93 -11.22 1.99 -8.09
CA THR A 93 -10.64 1.97 -6.75
C THR A 93 -11.59 1.34 -5.73
N VAL A 94 -11.05 0.87 -4.62
CA VAL A 94 -11.79 0.31 -3.49
C VAL A 94 -11.37 1.06 -2.23
N TYR A 95 -12.35 1.53 -1.45
CA TYR A 95 -12.11 2.15 -0.15
C TYR A 95 -12.42 1.17 0.98
N VAL A 96 -11.58 1.17 2.02
CA VAL A 96 -11.79 0.39 3.25
C VAL A 96 -12.03 1.39 4.38
N SER A 97 -13.22 1.36 4.96
CA SER A 97 -13.65 2.31 5.99
C SER A 97 -13.36 1.80 7.39
N GLY A 98 -12.71 2.62 8.23
CA GLY A 98 -12.55 2.35 9.66
C GLY A 98 -13.89 2.27 10.39
N TRP A 99 -14.81 3.19 10.08
CA TRP A 99 -16.19 3.17 10.60
C TRP A 99 -16.89 1.83 10.31
N GLN A 100 -16.85 1.34 9.06
CA GLN A 100 -17.44 0.04 8.73
C GLN A 100 -16.74 -1.10 9.48
N CYS A 101 -15.41 -1.04 9.61
CA CYS A 101 -14.65 -2.06 10.32
C CYS A 101 -14.99 -2.09 11.82
N SER A 102 -15.19 -0.93 12.45
CA SER A 102 -15.55 -0.84 13.87
C SER A 102 -16.83 -1.62 14.17
N SER A 103 -17.83 -1.53 13.29
CA SER A 103 -19.12 -2.18 13.50
C SER A 103 -19.22 -3.60 12.94
N THR A 104 -18.30 -4.03 12.06
CA THR A 104 -18.46 -5.30 11.31
C THR A 104 -17.22 -6.21 11.22
N ALA A 105 -16.03 -5.73 11.58
CA ALA A 105 -14.78 -6.43 11.28
C ALA A 105 -13.68 -6.27 12.33
N SER A 106 -14.00 -5.80 13.55
CA SER A 106 -13.05 -5.79 14.66
C SER A 106 -12.45 -7.18 14.86
N THR A 107 -11.13 -7.27 14.98
CA THR A 107 -10.42 -8.55 15.13
C THR A 107 -10.69 -9.24 16.45
N SER A 108 -11.14 -8.51 17.47
CA SER A 108 -11.67 -9.07 18.72
C SER A 108 -13.12 -9.58 18.59
N ASN A 109 -13.77 -9.34 17.45
CA ASN A 109 -15.20 -9.54 17.22
C ASN A 109 -16.13 -8.71 18.12
N GLU A 110 -15.58 -7.73 18.86
CA GLU A 110 -16.37 -6.76 19.61
C GLU A 110 -16.67 -5.56 18.70
N PRO A 111 -17.94 -5.29 18.33
CA PRO A 111 -18.30 -4.15 17.52
C PRO A 111 -18.38 -2.87 18.36
N GLY A 112 -18.18 -1.72 17.72
CA GLY A 112 -18.27 -0.43 18.39
C GLY A 112 -18.60 0.74 17.46
N PRO A 113 -18.82 1.94 18.05
CA PRO A 113 -18.85 3.19 17.30
C PRO A 113 -17.45 3.50 16.72
N ASP A 114 -17.36 4.49 15.82
CA ASP A 114 -16.11 4.86 15.17
C ASP A 114 -15.20 5.66 16.12
N LEU A 115 -14.49 4.93 16.99
CA LEU A 115 -13.58 5.47 17.99
C LEU A 115 -12.14 4.98 17.82
N ALA A 116 -11.89 4.11 16.85
CA ALA A 116 -10.60 3.45 16.62
C ALA A 116 -10.02 2.78 17.89
N ASP A 117 -10.90 2.21 18.73
CA ASP A 117 -10.59 1.45 19.93
C ASP A 117 -10.46 -0.08 19.68
N TYR A 118 -10.77 -0.52 18.46
CA TYR A 118 -10.49 -1.88 17.99
C TYR A 118 -8.98 -2.15 17.82
N PRO A 119 -8.53 -3.42 17.85
CA PRO A 119 -7.11 -3.74 17.71
C PRO A 119 -6.55 -3.25 16.36
N MET A 120 -5.27 -2.84 16.36
CA MET A 120 -4.62 -2.14 15.25
C MET A 120 -4.59 -2.90 13.91
N ASP A 121 -4.72 -4.22 13.95
CA ASP A 121 -4.72 -5.10 12.79
C ASP A 121 -6.09 -5.21 12.10
N THR A 122 -7.16 -4.67 12.70
CA THR A 122 -8.54 -4.70 12.18
C THR A 122 -8.64 -4.22 10.72
N VAL A 123 -8.20 -3.00 10.42
CA VAL A 123 -8.29 -2.44 9.07
C VAL A 123 -7.27 -3.08 8.10
N PRO A 124 -6.00 -3.32 8.49
CA PRO A 124 -5.07 -4.11 7.67
C PRO A 124 -5.61 -5.50 7.29
N ASN A 125 -6.23 -6.23 8.21
CA ASN A 125 -6.82 -7.54 7.96
C ASN A 125 -8.01 -7.44 7.00
N LYS A 126 -8.81 -6.36 7.07
CA LYS A 126 -9.84 -6.09 6.05
C LYS A 126 -9.24 -5.85 4.67
N VAL A 127 -8.14 -5.10 4.57
CA VAL A 127 -7.42 -4.91 3.29
C VAL A 127 -6.94 -6.25 2.73
N GLU A 128 -6.34 -7.10 3.56
CA GLU A 128 -5.89 -8.43 3.15
C GLU A 128 -7.07 -9.30 2.66
N HIS A 129 -8.17 -9.32 3.42
CA HIS A 129 -9.38 -10.06 3.09
C HIS A 129 -9.90 -9.70 1.68
N LEU A 130 -10.02 -8.41 1.36
CA LEU A 130 -10.47 -7.98 0.04
C LEU A 130 -9.41 -8.22 -1.04
N PHE A 131 -8.14 -7.95 -0.74
CA PHE A 131 -7.04 -8.09 -1.69
C PHE A 131 -6.83 -9.54 -2.13
N PHE A 132 -6.93 -10.51 -1.21
CA PHE A 132 -6.80 -11.92 -1.56
C PHE A 132 -7.98 -12.42 -2.40
N ALA A 133 -9.19 -11.91 -2.17
CA ALA A 133 -10.32 -12.17 -3.05
C ALA A 133 -10.09 -11.60 -4.46
N GLN A 134 -9.58 -10.37 -4.59
CA GLN A 134 -9.22 -9.79 -5.89
C GLN A 134 -8.20 -10.67 -6.63
N LEU A 135 -7.13 -11.10 -5.95
CA LEU A 135 -6.14 -12.01 -6.52
C LEU A 135 -6.73 -13.35 -6.94
N PHE A 136 -7.70 -13.87 -6.19
CA PHE A 136 -8.37 -15.13 -6.52
C PHE A 136 -9.21 -14.98 -7.80
N HIS A 137 -10.06 -13.95 -7.87
CA HIS A 137 -10.90 -13.72 -9.03
C HIS A 137 -10.09 -13.33 -10.28
N ASP A 138 -8.97 -12.62 -10.13
CA ASP A 138 -8.01 -12.36 -11.21
C ASP A 138 -7.55 -13.67 -11.89
N ARG A 139 -7.22 -14.71 -11.11
CA ARG A 139 -6.82 -16.02 -11.66
C ARG A 139 -7.94 -16.79 -12.36
N LEU A 140 -9.21 -16.49 -12.06
CA LEU A 140 -10.34 -17.17 -12.69
C LEU A 140 -10.73 -16.56 -14.04
N PHE A 141 -10.42 -15.28 -14.24
CA PHE A 141 -10.84 -14.52 -15.42
C PHE A 141 -9.68 -14.03 -16.30
N ALA A 142 -8.43 -14.33 -15.91
CA ALA A 142 -7.24 -14.19 -16.74
C ALA A 142 -7.03 -15.42 -17.65
#